data_AF-A0A520BA21-F1
#
_entry.id   AF-A0A520BA21-F1
#
_cell.length_a   1.000
_cell.length_b   1.000
_cell.length_c   1.000
_cell.angle_alpha   90.00
_cell.angle_beta   90.00
_cell.angle_gamma   90.00
#
_symmetry.space_group_name_H-M   'P 1'
#
loop_
_entity.id
_entity.type
_entity.pdbx_description
1 polymer ?
#
loop_
_entity_poly.entity_id
_entity_poly.type
_entity_poly.pdbx_seq_one_letter_code
_entity_poly.pdbx_strand_id
1 'polypeptide(L)'
;MKDKVEFRKLREFGELIGDTFLFMKQNFKPLMKSFFALTGIFIVGGIISSMMAQLQLVGIAQAAGVTYDDSPRNMIYNVGFPYFLSVIFALLTYTSMYVSILSFIALYIEKGNIAPTVDEVWAYFKYYFFRMMGSGVLLVIFFMLCLILCILPGMYVYPALTIFAPIMILENGSFSHSFDRSFKLLKNEWWISAAVILVINLIFYA
;
A
#
# COMPACT_ATOMS: atom_id res chain seq x y z
N MET A 1 -13.60 7.37 30.46
CA MET A 1 -12.73 8.07 29.49
C MET A 1 -12.26 7.00 28.52
N LYS A 2 -12.37 7.18 27.20
CA LYS A 2 -11.89 6.15 26.26
C LYS A 2 -10.36 6.11 26.36
N ASP A 3 -9.79 4.95 26.68
CA ASP A 3 -8.34 4.77 26.71
C ASP A 3 -7.77 5.10 25.33
N LYS A 4 -6.98 6.17 25.27
CA LYS A 4 -6.35 6.63 24.04
C LYS A 4 -5.19 5.68 23.73
N VAL A 5 -5.10 5.22 22.48
CA VAL A 5 -4.01 4.34 22.04
C VAL A 5 -2.69 5.10 22.09
N GLU A 6 -1.71 4.57 22.83
CA GLU A 6 -0.36 5.14 22.93
C GLU A 6 0.53 4.60 21.83
N PHE A 7 0.94 5.40 20.85
CA PHE A 7 1.64 4.87 19.67
C PHE A 7 3.05 4.34 19.97
N ARG A 8 3.80 4.98 20.88
CA ARG A 8 5.21 4.63 21.19
C ARG A 8 5.31 3.71 22.41
N LYS A 9 4.83 2.47 22.27
CA LYS A 9 4.87 1.44 23.30
C LYS A 9 5.50 0.14 22.76
N LEU A 10 6.34 -0.51 23.56
CA LEU A 10 6.74 -1.90 23.31
C LEU A 10 5.54 -2.81 23.56
N ARG A 11 5.19 -3.62 22.57
CA ARG A 11 3.98 -4.46 22.58
C ARG A 11 4.32 -5.89 22.28
N GLU A 12 3.63 -6.78 22.98
CA GLU A 12 3.53 -8.17 22.56
C GLU A 12 2.55 -8.31 21.38
N PHE A 13 2.62 -9.43 20.66
CA PHE A 13 1.83 -9.68 19.45
C PHE A 13 0.32 -9.48 19.67
N GLY A 14 -0.23 -10.00 20.77
CA GLY A 14 -1.66 -9.87 21.09
C GLY A 14 -2.08 -8.41 21.32
N GLU A 15 -1.25 -7.64 22.02
CA GLU A 15 -1.48 -6.20 22.21
C GLU A 15 -1.38 -5.42 20.89
N LEU A 16 -0.47 -5.81 19.98
CA LEU A 16 -0.30 -5.16 18.68
C LEU A 16 -1.58 -5.26 17.83
N ILE A 17 -2.18 -6.45 17.77
CA ILE A 17 -3.44 -6.65 17.08
C ILE A 17 -4.58 -5.94 17.80
N GLY A 18 -4.69 -6.12 19.13
CA GLY A 18 -5.72 -5.51 19.96
C GLY A 18 -5.77 -3.98 19.84
N ASP A 19 -4.63 -3.32 19.98
CA ASP A 19 -4.50 -1.86 19.85
C ASP A 19 -4.80 -1.37 18.44
N THR A 20 -4.45 -2.14 17.41
CA THR A 20 -4.77 -1.80 16.02
C THR A 20 -6.29 -1.82 15.80
N PHE A 21 -6.98 -2.87 16.25
CA PHE A 21 -8.44 -2.93 16.20
C PHE A 21 -9.10 -1.87 17.07
N LEU A 22 -8.55 -1.57 18.25
CA LEU A 22 -9.04 -0.52 19.12
C LEU A 22 -8.93 0.85 18.44
N PHE A 23 -7.78 1.16 17.83
CA PHE A 23 -7.57 2.40 17.07
C PHE A 23 -8.59 2.53 15.93
N MET A 24 -8.74 1.47 15.12
CA MET A 24 -9.70 1.46 14.03
C MET A 24 -11.13 1.67 14.54
N LYS A 25 -11.52 0.98 15.61
CA LYS A 25 -12.87 1.10 16.20
C LYS A 25 -13.13 2.49 16.78
N GLN A 26 -12.13 3.10 17.41
CA GLN A 26 -12.24 4.44 18.00
C GLN A 26 -12.36 5.53 16.92
N ASN A 27 -11.64 5.37 15.81
CA ASN A 27 -11.53 6.38 14.75
C ASN A 27 -12.23 5.97 13.45
N PHE A 28 -13.11 4.97 13.46
CA PHE A 28 -13.66 4.35 12.25
C PHE A 28 -14.30 5.37 11.30
N LYS A 29 -15.21 6.22 11.80
CA LYS A 29 -15.90 7.23 10.99
C LYS A 29 -14.93 8.25 10.34
N PRO A 30 -14.07 8.98 11.10
CA PRO A 30 -13.17 9.95 10.51
C PRO A 30 -12.09 9.31 9.62
N LEU A 31 -11.60 8.12 9.98
CA LEU A 31 -10.65 7.36 9.18
C LEU A 31 -11.25 6.95 7.83
N MET A 32 -12.42 6.30 7.84
CA MET A 32 -13.07 5.86 6.59
C MET A 32 -13.51 7.04 5.73
N LYS A 33 -13.94 8.16 6.33
CA LYS A 33 -14.28 9.38 5.58
C LYS A 33 -13.05 9.92 4.84
N SER A 34 -11.91 10.01 5.51
CA SER A 34 -10.65 10.47 4.90
C SER A 34 -10.15 9.48 3.85
N PHE A 35 -10.22 8.18 4.15
CA PHE A 35 -9.84 7.12 3.24
C PHE A 35 -10.64 7.17 1.94
N PHE A 36 -11.97 7.17 1.99
CA PHE A 36 -12.79 7.17 0.78
C PHE A 36 -12.75 8.50 0.04
N ALA A 37 -12.66 9.64 0.75
CA ALA A 37 -12.54 10.94 0.11
C ALA A 37 -11.27 11.06 -0.75
N LEU A 38 -10.15 10.48 -0.28
CA LEU A 38 -8.85 10.60 -0.95
C LEU A 38 -8.53 9.43 -1.89
N THR A 39 -8.96 8.23 -1.54
CA THR A 39 -8.62 6.98 -2.25
C THR A 39 -9.73 6.56 -3.21
N GLY A 40 -10.98 6.99 -2.97
CA GLY A 40 -12.16 6.49 -3.67
C GLY A 40 -12.11 6.66 -5.19
N ILE A 41 -11.64 7.81 -5.68
CA ILE A 41 -11.53 8.05 -7.11
C ILE A 41 -10.55 7.09 -7.80
N PHE A 42 -9.45 6.74 -7.14
CA PHE A 42 -8.46 5.80 -7.67
C PHE A 42 -8.98 4.37 -7.68
N ILE A 43 -9.71 3.96 -6.62
CA ILE A 43 -10.37 2.65 -6.55
C ILE A 43 -11.38 2.51 -7.69
N VAL A 44 -12.27 3.50 -7.88
CA VAL A 44 -13.27 3.45 -8.96
C VAL A 44 -12.60 3.41 -10.33
N GLY A 45 -11.58 4.24 -10.56
CA GLY A 45 -10.79 4.20 -11.80
C GLY A 45 -10.08 2.85 -12.00
N GLY A 46 -9.58 2.23 -10.94
CA GLY A 46 -8.97 0.89 -10.96
C GLY A 46 -9.96 -0.21 -11.30
N ILE A 47 -11.17 -0.16 -10.75
CA ILE A 47 -12.24 -1.12 -11.08
C ILE A 47 -12.64 -0.96 -12.54
N ILE A 48 -12.88 0.26 -13.01
CA ILE A 48 -13.28 0.51 -14.41
C ILE A 48 -12.18 0.04 -15.37
N SER A 49 -10.93 0.43 -15.13
CA SER A 49 -9.81 0.07 -16.01
C SER A 49 -9.52 -1.43 -16.04
N SER A 50 -9.57 -2.11 -14.89
CA SER A 50 -9.40 -3.57 -14.82
C SER A 50 -10.55 -4.32 -15.50
N MET A 51 -11.79 -3.86 -15.33
CA MET A 51 -12.95 -4.44 -16.00
C MET A 51 -12.87 -4.27 -17.52
N MET A 52 -12.45 -3.10 -18.00
CA MET A 52 -12.21 -2.86 -19.42
C MET A 52 -11.14 -3.81 -19.99
N ALA A 53 -10.00 -3.95 -19.29
CA ALA A 53 -8.93 -4.85 -19.70
C ALA A 53 -9.41 -6.32 -19.74
N GLN A 54 -10.21 -6.74 -18.76
CA GLN A 54 -10.77 -8.10 -18.71
C GLN A 54 -11.76 -8.35 -19.85
N LEU A 55 -12.68 -7.41 -20.13
CA LEU A 55 -13.66 -7.55 -21.21
C LEU A 55 -12.99 -7.66 -22.59
N GLN A 56 -11.91 -6.92 -22.82
CA GLN A 56 -11.17 -7.02 -24.08
C GLN A 56 -10.45 -8.36 -24.23
N LEU A 57 -9.85 -8.88 -23.17
CA LEU A 57 -9.24 -10.22 -23.19
C LEU A 57 -10.28 -11.31 -23.46
N VAL A 58 -11.46 -11.21 -22.85
CA VAL A 58 -12.58 -12.14 -23.12
C VAL A 58 -13.07 -12.00 -24.56
N GLY A 59 -13.20 -10.78 -25.07
CA GLY A 59 -13.59 -10.52 -26.46
C GLY A 59 -12.62 -11.13 -27.47
N ILE A 60 -11.31 -11.03 -27.22
CA ILE A 60 -10.27 -11.67 -28.03
C ILE A 60 -10.38 -13.19 -27.96
N ALA A 61 -10.54 -13.76 -26.77
CA ALA A 61 -10.68 -15.21 -26.59
C ALA A 61 -11.91 -15.78 -27.31
N GLN A 62 -13.02 -15.03 -27.35
CA GLN A 62 -14.22 -15.39 -28.12
C GLN A 62 -14.03 -15.22 -29.63
N ALA A 63 -13.26 -14.22 -30.07
CA ALA A 63 -12.98 -13.94 -31.48
C ALA A 63 -11.91 -14.86 -32.10
N ALA A 64 -11.10 -15.53 -31.27
CA ALA A 64 -10.02 -16.43 -31.67
C ALA A 64 -10.45 -17.64 -32.54
N GLY A 65 -11.75 -17.83 -32.77
CA GLY A 65 -12.31 -18.87 -33.65
C GLY A 65 -12.88 -18.38 -35.00
N VAL A 66 -12.89 -17.07 -35.30
CA VAL A 66 -13.63 -16.54 -36.47
C VAL A 66 -12.75 -15.71 -37.42
N THR A 67 -11.93 -14.78 -36.90
CA THR A 67 -10.89 -14.03 -37.64
C THR A 67 -10.21 -13.08 -36.66
N TYR A 68 -9.08 -13.49 -36.08
CA TYR A 68 -8.28 -12.59 -35.24
C TYR A 68 -7.19 -11.94 -36.10
N ASP A 69 -7.25 -10.62 -36.27
CA ASP A 69 -6.12 -9.86 -36.82
C ASP A 69 -4.99 -9.84 -35.78
N ASP A 70 -4.04 -10.76 -35.90
CA ASP A 70 -2.88 -10.92 -35.00
C ASP A 70 -1.78 -9.87 -35.25
N SER A 71 -2.12 -8.73 -35.86
CA SER A 71 -1.16 -7.67 -36.07
C SER A 71 -0.70 -7.10 -34.70
N PRO A 72 0.60 -6.82 -34.51
CA PRO A 72 1.12 -6.24 -33.26
C PRO A 72 0.41 -4.94 -32.86
N ARG A 73 -0.05 -4.17 -33.85
CA ARG A 73 -0.85 -2.95 -33.65
C ARG A 73 -2.19 -3.26 -33.00
N ASN A 74 -2.88 -4.30 -33.46
CA ASN A 74 -4.17 -4.71 -32.92
C ASN A 74 -4.03 -5.21 -31.48
N MET A 75 -2.96 -5.96 -31.20
CA MET A 75 -2.62 -6.44 -29.86
C MET A 75 -2.30 -5.29 -28.88
N ILE A 76 -1.52 -4.28 -29.31
CA ILE A 76 -1.21 -3.10 -28.47
C ILE A 76 -2.49 -2.29 -28.16
N TYR A 77 -3.36 -2.11 -29.15
CA TYR A 77 -4.58 -1.32 -28.98
C TYR A 77 -5.62 -2.04 -28.10
N ASN A 78 -5.86 -3.33 -28.35
CA ASN A 78 -6.89 -4.10 -27.67
C ASN A 78 -6.44 -4.78 -26.38
N VAL A 79 -5.14 -4.86 -26.10
CA VAL A 79 -4.64 -5.46 -24.85
C VAL A 79 -3.71 -4.49 -24.14
N GLY A 80 -2.70 -3.97 -24.87
CA GLY A 80 -1.64 -3.15 -24.28
C GLY A 80 -2.13 -1.90 -23.57
N PHE A 81 -2.93 -1.06 -24.23
CA PHE A 81 -3.37 0.21 -23.66
C PHE A 81 -4.28 0.03 -22.43
N PRO A 82 -5.32 -0.83 -22.44
CA PRO A 82 -6.20 -0.96 -21.27
C PRO A 82 -5.54 -1.71 -20.11
N TYR A 83 -4.64 -2.66 -20.40
CA TYR A 83 -3.81 -3.28 -19.38
C TYR A 83 -2.85 -2.27 -18.73
N PHE A 84 -2.18 -1.42 -19.52
CA PHE A 84 -1.35 -0.34 -19.01
C PHE A 84 -2.15 0.60 -18.10
N LEU A 85 -3.35 1.00 -18.52
CA LEU A 85 -4.22 1.86 -17.72
C LEU A 85 -4.59 1.18 -16.39
N SER A 86 -4.90 -0.11 -16.41
CA SER A 86 -5.18 -0.90 -15.21
C SER A 86 -4.00 -0.93 -14.23
N VAL A 87 -2.78 -1.12 -14.74
CA VAL A 87 -1.55 -1.08 -13.93
C VAL A 87 -1.34 0.28 -13.29
N ILE A 88 -1.57 1.37 -14.04
CA ILE A 88 -1.45 2.74 -13.51
C ILE A 88 -2.46 2.98 -12.39
N PHE A 89 -3.74 2.62 -12.58
CA PHE A 89 -4.73 2.79 -11.53
C PHE A 89 -4.51 1.88 -10.32
N ALA A 90 -3.95 0.68 -10.51
CA ALA A 90 -3.53 -0.17 -9.41
C ALA A 90 -2.44 0.54 -8.58
N LEU A 91 -1.41 1.08 -9.24
CA LEU A 91 -0.34 1.85 -8.59
C LEU A 91 -0.90 3.06 -7.80
N LEU A 92 -1.79 3.83 -8.42
CA LEU A 92 -2.43 4.99 -7.79
C LEU A 92 -3.28 4.59 -6.59
N THR A 93 -4.04 3.50 -6.70
CA THR A 93 -4.85 2.95 -5.60
C THR A 93 -3.98 2.53 -4.43
N TYR A 94 -2.95 1.72 -4.67
CA TYR A 94 -2.04 1.29 -3.60
C TYR A 94 -1.36 2.47 -2.92
N THR A 95 -0.84 3.43 -3.70
CA THR A 95 -0.20 4.63 -3.16
C THR A 95 -1.18 5.44 -2.31
N SER A 96 -2.38 5.72 -2.83
CA SER A 96 -3.39 6.50 -2.10
C SER A 96 -3.84 5.81 -0.81
N MET A 97 -3.97 4.48 -0.79
CA MET A 97 -4.29 3.72 0.42
C MET A 97 -3.23 3.92 1.51
N TYR A 98 -1.94 3.69 1.19
CA TYR A 98 -0.85 3.87 2.14
C TYR A 98 -0.77 5.30 2.66
N VAL A 99 -0.79 6.27 1.75
CA VAL A 99 -0.59 7.68 2.10
C VAL A 99 -1.78 8.21 2.90
N SER A 100 -3.02 7.86 2.55
CA SER A 100 -4.20 8.35 3.29
C SER A 100 -4.23 7.84 4.73
N ILE A 101 -3.99 6.54 4.94
CA ILE A 101 -4.01 5.92 6.26
C ILE A 101 -2.84 6.44 7.11
N LEU A 102 -1.63 6.45 6.56
CA LEU A 102 -0.45 6.89 7.31
C LEU A 102 -0.45 8.39 7.59
N SER A 103 -0.96 9.23 6.66
CA SER A 103 -1.13 10.67 6.92
C SER A 103 -2.18 10.92 8.01
N PHE A 104 -3.27 10.16 8.02
CA PHE A 104 -4.25 10.23 9.10
C PHE A 104 -3.62 9.87 10.45
N ILE A 105 -2.84 8.78 10.50
CA ILE A 105 -2.14 8.36 11.72
C ILE A 105 -1.10 9.40 12.17
N ALA A 106 -0.31 9.95 11.24
CA ALA A 106 0.68 10.98 11.52
C ALA A 106 0.03 12.19 12.21
N LEU A 107 -1.02 12.74 11.59
CA LEU A 107 -1.77 13.88 12.13
C LEU A 107 -2.49 13.55 13.44
N TYR A 108 -3.02 12.33 13.58
CA TYR A 108 -3.65 11.88 14.83
C TYR A 108 -2.67 11.91 16.00
N ILE A 109 -1.44 11.46 15.78
CA ILE A 109 -0.35 11.48 16.78
C ILE A 109 0.06 12.92 17.08
N GLU A 110 0.30 13.74 16.06
CA GLU A 110 0.70 15.16 16.21
C GLU A 110 -0.33 15.97 17.00
N LYS A 111 -1.62 15.65 16.85
CA LYS A 111 -2.73 16.32 17.54
C LYS A 111 -3.02 15.79 18.95
N GLY A 112 -2.17 14.93 19.52
CA GLY A 112 -2.41 14.39 20.86
C GLY A 112 -3.59 13.41 20.91
N ASN A 113 -3.68 12.54 19.91
CA ASN A 113 -4.71 11.50 19.75
C ASN A 113 -6.12 12.06 19.51
N ILE A 114 -6.22 13.06 18.64
CA ILE A 114 -7.48 13.66 18.19
C ILE A 114 -7.61 13.43 16.69
N ALA A 115 -8.79 12.96 16.26
CA ALA A 115 -9.06 12.68 14.85
C ALA A 115 -8.89 13.95 13.97
N PRO A 116 -8.02 13.92 12.94
CA PRO A 116 -7.87 15.03 12.00
C PRO A 116 -9.08 15.13 11.06
N THR A 117 -9.23 16.30 10.44
CA THR A 117 -10.24 16.52 9.39
C THR A 117 -9.69 16.06 8.03
N VAL A 118 -10.59 15.86 7.05
CA VAL A 118 -10.21 15.41 5.70
C VAL A 118 -9.28 16.41 5.03
N ASP A 119 -9.50 17.71 5.22
CA ASP A 119 -8.70 18.77 4.60
C ASP A 119 -7.25 18.78 5.11
N GLU A 120 -7.04 18.46 6.38
CA GLU A 120 -5.71 18.34 6.97
C GLU A 120 -4.98 17.12 6.42
N VAL A 121 -5.67 15.98 6.35
CA VAL A 121 -5.13 14.76 5.76
C VAL A 121 -4.80 14.98 4.28
N TRP A 122 -5.59 15.76 3.55
CA TRP A 122 -5.33 16.12 2.15
C TRP A 122 -4.03 16.91 1.96
N ALA A 123 -3.68 17.81 2.90
CA ALA A 123 -2.43 18.55 2.83
C ALA A 123 -1.21 17.61 2.90
N TYR A 124 -1.21 16.67 3.85
CA TYR A 124 -0.16 15.66 3.99
C TYR A 124 -0.18 14.69 2.82
N PHE A 125 -1.38 14.31 2.36
CA PHE A 125 -1.57 13.41 1.23
C PHE A 125 -0.86 13.92 -0.02
N LYS A 126 -1.11 15.17 -0.43
CA LYS A 126 -0.46 15.76 -1.62
C LYS A 126 1.06 15.77 -1.52
N TYR A 127 1.58 16.06 -0.33
CA TYR A 127 3.02 16.12 -0.09
C TYR A 127 3.70 14.75 -0.20
N TYR A 128 3.08 13.71 0.37
CA TYR A 128 3.64 12.36 0.37
C TYR A 128 3.26 11.51 -0.83
N PHE A 129 2.21 11.85 -1.59
CA PHE A 129 1.66 11.02 -2.66
C PHE A 129 2.72 10.61 -3.70
N PHE A 130 3.35 11.58 -4.35
CA PHE A 130 4.35 11.30 -5.38
C PHE A 130 5.66 10.75 -4.80
N ARG A 131 6.04 11.17 -3.57
CA ARG A 131 7.20 10.63 -2.86
C ARG A 131 7.04 9.14 -2.59
N MET A 132 5.87 8.75 -2.09
CA MET A 132 5.53 7.35 -1.80
C MET A 132 5.37 6.55 -3.09
N MET A 133 4.75 7.11 -4.14
CA MET A 133 4.59 6.45 -5.43
C MET A 133 5.94 6.11 -6.06
N GLY A 134 6.83 7.11 -6.18
CA GLY A 134 8.16 6.93 -6.77
C GLY A 134 9.02 5.95 -5.95
N SER A 135 8.96 6.08 -4.62
CA SER A 135 9.65 5.14 -3.72
C SER A 135 9.11 3.72 -3.84
N GLY A 136 7.79 3.57 -3.92
CA GLY A 136 7.12 2.27 -4.09
C GLY A 136 7.54 1.55 -5.35
N VAL A 137 7.66 2.25 -6.49
CA VAL A 137 8.18 1.66 -7.73
C VAL A 137 9.60 1.14 -7.55
N LEU A 138 10.49 1.93 -6.93
CA LEU A 138 11.87 1.51 -6.66
C LEU A 138 11.93 0.28 -5.73
N LEU A 139 11.08 0.24 -4.69
CA LEU A 139 11.01 -0.91 -3.79
C LEU A 139 10.50 -2.17 -4.47
N VAL A 140 9.49 -2.06 -5.34
CA VAL A 140 8.99 -3.21 -6.13
C VAL A 140 10.10 -3.74 -7.04
N ILE A 141 10.82 -2.87 -7.76
CA ILE A 141 11.94 -3.28 -8.61
C ILE A 141 13.02 -3.99 -7.77
N PHE A 142 13.41 -3.39 -6.64
CA PHE A 142 14.40 -3.97 -5.74
C PHE A 142 13.96 -5.34 -5.20
N PHE A 143 12.70 -5.48 -4.80
CA PHE A 143 12.15 -6.73 -4.31
C PHE A 143 12.12 -7.81 -5.39
N MET A 144 11.72 -7.46 -6.62
CA MET A 144 11.74 -8.37 -7.76
C MET A 144 13.16 -8.85 -8.08
N LEU A 145 14.16 -7.97 -8.04
CA LEU A 145 15.56 -8.35 -8.21
C LEU A 145 16.03 -9.33 -7.12
N CYS A 146 15.64 -9.10 -5.87
CA CYS A 146 15.95 -10.03 -4.77
C CYS A 146 15.34 -11.40 -5.01
N LEU A 147 14.07 -11.47 -5.43
CA LEU A 147 13.39 -12.73 -5.73
C LEU A 147 14.02 -13.48 -6.91
N ILE A 148 14.42 -12.77 -7.97
CA ILE A 148 15.07 -13.36 -9.15
C ILE A 148 16.46 -13.91 -8.80
N LEU A 149 17.24 -13.20 -7.97
CA LEU A 149 18.61 -13.59 -7.63
C LEU A 149 18.68 -14.82 -6.72
N CYS A 150 17.70 -15.01 -5.83
CA CYS A 150 17.40 -16.23 -5.08
C CYS A 150 16.23 -15.90 -4.13
N ILE A 151 15.26 -16.79 -3.96
CA ILE A 151 14.08 -16.56 -3.08
C ILE A 151 14.49 -16.14 -1.65
N LEU A 152 15.63 -16.65 -1.14
CA LEU A 152 16.15 -16.34 0.19
C LEU A 152 16.38 -14.83 0.45
N PRO A 153 17.14 -14.09 -0.39
CA PRO A 153 17.21 -12.63 -0.33
C PRO A 153 15.85 -11.92 -0.28
N GLY A 154 14.88 -12.37 -1.10
CA GLY A 154 13.53 -11.79 -1.11
C GLY A 154 12.83 -11.96 0.23
N MET A 155 12.88 -13.17 0.80
CA MET A 155 12.30 -13.45 2.13
C MET A 155 12.94 -12.62 3.23
N TYR A 156 14.26 -12.43 3.19
CA TYR A 156 14.98 -11.61 4.17
C TYR A 156 14.59 -10.12 4.12
N VAL A 157 14.45 -9.57 2.92
CA VAL A 157 14.14 -8.15 2.69
C VAL A 157 12.68 -7.81 2.98
N TYR A 158 11.76 -8.76 2.82
CA TYR A 158 10.31 -8.51 2.88
C TYR A 158 9.86 -7.76 4.16
N PRO A 159 10.23 -8.16 5.40
CA PRO A 159 9.85 -7.39 6.60
C PRO A 159 10.36 -5.95 6.62
N ALA A 160 11.52 -5.67 5.99
CA ALA A 160 12.06 -4.30 5.92
C ALA A 160 11.24 -3.41 4.99
N LEU A 161 10.68 -3.99 3.93
CA LEU A 161 9.84 -3.25 2.99
C LEU A 161 8.48 -2.89 3.60
N THR A 162 7.92 -3.72 4.48
CA THR A 162 6.61 -3.45 5.09
C THR A 162 6.64 -2.25 6.05
N ILE A 163 7.76 -2.01 6.73
CA ILE A 163 7.91 -0.88 7.67
C ILE A 163 8.43 0.40 7.00
N PHE A 164 8.84 0.33 5.74
CA PHE A 164 9.36 1.49 5.00
C PHE A 164 8.35 2.65 4.92
N ALA A 165 7.08 2.35 4.56
CA ALA A 165 6.07 3.38 4.34
C ALA A 165 5.73 4.16 5.63
N PRO A 166 5.52 3.50 6.79
CA PRO A 166 5.41 4.19 8.07
C PRO A 166 6.61 5.09 8.37
N ILE A 167 7.85 4.63 8.16
CA ILE A 167 9.06 5.43 8.42
C ILE A 167 9.09 6.67 7.54
N MET A 168 8.80 6.53 6.24
CA MET A 168 8.81 7.65 5.30
C MET A 168 7.82 8.76 5.69
N ILE A 169 6.62 8.39 6.12
CA ILE A 169 5.56 9.37 6.41
C ILE A 169 5.65 9.90 7.84
N LEU A 170 5.87 9.02 8.83
CA LEU A 170 5.91 9.39 10.25
C LEU A 170 7.22 10.08 10.65
N GLU A 171 8.34 9.74 10.03
CA GLU A 171 9.64 10.38 10.28
C GLU A 171 9.98 11.46 9.23
N ASN A 172 9.09 11.71 8.26
CA ASN A 172 9.34 12.58 7.09
C ASN A 172 10.66 12.24 6.36
N GLY A 173 11.00 10.94 6.29
CA GLY A 173 12.25 10.45 5.74
C GLY A 173 12.35 10.59 4.22
N SER A 174 13.57 10.81 3.71
CA SER A 174 13.88 10.60 2.29
C SER A 174 13.91 9.10 1.96
N PHE A 175 13.87 8.73 0.68
CA PHE A 175 13.94 7.32 0.27
C PHE A 175 15.12 6.58 0.93
N SER A 176 16.33 7.11 0.78
CA SER A 176 17.54 6.48 1.32
C SER A 176 17.51 6.38 2.85
N HIS A 177 17.01 7.42 3.52
CA HIS A 177 16.86 7.41 4.96
C HIS A 177 15.87 6.32 5.41
N SER A 178 14.68 6.28 4.83
CA SER A 178 13.65 5.30 5.18
C SER A 178 14.06 3.87 4.86
N PHE A 179 14.81 3.68 3.77
CA PHE A 179 15.36 2.38 3.38
C PHE A 179 16.40 1.89 4.39
N ASP A 180 17.42 2.69 4.69
CA ASP A 180 18.45 2.30 5.67
C ASP A 180 17.85 2.12 7.09
N ARG A 181 16.92 3.00 7.46
CA ARG A 181 16.23 2.95 8.75
C ARG A 181 15.41 1.67 8.92
N SER A 182 14.76 1.16 7.87
CA SER A 182 13.97 -0.07 7.97
C SER A 182 14.84 -1.28 8.31
N PHE A 183 15.98 -1.45 7.65
CA PHE A 183 16.92 -2.53 7.99
C PHE A 183 17.53 -2.35 9.38
N LYS A 184 17.83 -1.11 9.79
CA LYS A 184 18.35 -0.83 11.14
C LYS A 184 17.37 -1.21 12.25
N LEU A 185 16.08 -0.92 12.07
CA LEU A 185 15.05 -1.26 13.07
C LEU A 185 14.84 -2.78 13.20
N LEU A 186 15.06 -3.53 12.12
CA LEU A 186 14.89 -4.99 12.12
C LEU A 186 16.08 -5.77 12.62
N LYS A 187 17.27 -5.18 12.72
CA LYS A 187 18.53 -5.89 12.97
C LYS A 187 18.47 -6.91 14.12
N ASN A 188 17.79 -6.57 15.21
CA ASN A 188 17.66 -7.44 16.39
C ASN A 188 16.30 -8.15 16.48
N GLU A 189 15.27 -7.64 15.79
CA GLU A 189 13.87 -8.06 15.93
C GLU A 189 13.28 -8.65 14.64
N TRP A 190 14.15 -9.09 13.73
CA TRP A 190 13.76 -9.54 12.39
C TRP A 190 12.79 -10.72 12.45
N TRP A 191 13.10 -11.74 13.26
CA TRP A 191 12.27 -12.94 13.41
C TRP A 191 10.89 -12.62 13.98
N ILE A 192 10.83 -11.76 14.98
CA ILE A 192 9.55 -11.35 15.60
C ILE A 192 8.72 -10.58 14.58
N SER A 193 9.32 -9.63 13.87
CA SER A 193 8.64 -8.85 12.84
C SER A 193 8.13 -9.74 11.69
N ALA A 194 8.96 -10.67 11.21
CA ALA A 194 8.57 -11.63 10.19
C ALA A 194 7.42 -12.52 10.67
N ALA A 195 7.45 -13.02 11.90
CA ALA A 195 6.38 -13.82 12.49
C ALA A 195 5.07 -13.03 12.61
N VAL A 196 5.12 -11.78 13.10
CA VAL A 196 3.95 -10.90 13.20
C VAL A 196 3.33 -10.68 11.82
N ILE A 197 4.15 -10.33 10.82
CA ILE A 197 3.69 -10.11 9.45
C ILE A 197 3.08 -11.40 8.88
N LEU A 198 3.71 -12.55 9.09
CA LEU A 198 3.20 -13.84 8.63
C LEU A 198 1.82 -14.13 9.23
N VAL A 199 1.66 -14.00 10.55
CA VAL A 199 0.38 -14.30 11.22
C VAL A 199 -0.70 -13.32 10.77
N ILE A 200 -0.39 -12.02 10.63
CA ILE A 200 -1.36 -11.04 10.11
C ILE A 200 -1.79 -11.41 8.68
N ASN A 201 -0.85 -11.80 7.81
CA ASN A 201 -1.18 -12.24 6.46
C ASN A 201 -2.04 -13.52 6.48
N LEU A 202 -1.73 -14.47 7.36
CA LEU A 202 -2.53 -15.68 7.53
C LEU A 202 -3.95 -15.35 7.96
N ILE A 203 -4.14 -14.46 8.94
CA ILE A 203 -5.47 -14.01 9.39
C ILE A 203 -6.23 -13.31 8.25
N PHE A 204 -5.53 -12.55 7.41
CA PHE A 204 -6.15 -11.83 6.31
C PHE A 204 -6.59 -12.75 5.16
N TYR A 205 -5.83 -13.82 4.89
CA TYR A 205 -6.08 -14.76 3.78
C TYR A 205 -6.78 -16.07 4.19
N ALA A 206 -6.94 -16.33 5.49
CA ALA A 206 -7.71 -17.46 6.03
C ALA A 206 -9.21 -17.20 5.97
#